data_AF-K2N2A3-F1
#
_entry.id   AF-K2N2A3-F1
#
_cell.length_a   1.000
_cell.length_b   1.000
_cell.length_c   1.000
_cell.angle_alpha   90.00
_cell.angle_beta   90.00
_cell.angle_gamma   90.00
#
_symmetry.space_group_name_H-M   'P 1'
#
loop_
_entity.id
_entity.type
_entity.pdbx_description
1 polymer ?
#
loop_
_entity_poly.entity_id
_entity_poly.type
_entity_poly.pdbx_seq_one_letter_code
_entity_poly.pdbx_strand_id
1 'polypeptide(L)'
;MEIAALLAEYLRTPVSSRGELVASNPSLFAPDVVEALDDAYDLLAQVRKQARDACRSIDDVMENLDLPSLPRLTPTERSELVFTEEVMIAQFVDELLLLLSQRETTFCSLKERLSASDEVCNFAKPWHQQRSVVLEILSFLPVECTFNVAENVCRLWQTWLCVPADSRAFWTGCVQREFPENMQTLIQLQEVDLYESDWRTIAMICCTDEEKDDLMVEGEVTAL
;
A
#
# COMPACT_ATOMS: atom_id res chain seq x y z
N MET A 1 -10.11 -5.38 35.14
CA MET A 1 -9.70 -4.76 33.86
C MET A 1 -8.56 -3.77 34.13
N GLU A 2 -7.51 -4.23 34.80
CA GLU A 2 -6.39 -3.42 35.31
C GLU A 2 -5.10 -3.71 34.53
N ILE A 3 -5.04 -4.90 33.92
CA ILE A 3 -3.91 -5.42 33.14
C ILE A 3 -3.62 -4.53 31.92
N ALA A 4 -4.61 -4.23 31.08
CA ALA A 4 -4.41 -3.40 29.89
C ALA A 4 -3.93 -1.98 30.25
N ALA A 5 -4.42 -1.43 31.36
CA ALA A 5 -4.00 -0.12 31.86
C ALA A 5 -2.54 -0.15 32.32
N LEU A 6 -2.12 -1.19 33.07
CA LEU A 6 -0.74 -1.37 33.52
C LEU A 6 0.24 -1.60 32.36
N LEU A 7 -0.15 -2.36 31.34
CA LEU A 7 0.67 -2.55 30.13
C LEU A 7 0.79 -1.24 29.33
N ALA A 8 -0.26 -0.44 29.26
CA ALA A 8 -0.22 0.88 28.64
C ALA A 8 0.63 1.87 29.44
N GLU A 9 0.57 1.80 30.77
CA GLU A 9 1.42 2.58 31.66
C GLU A 9 2.89 2.23 31.47
N TYR A 10 3.22 0.95 31.26
CA TYR A 10 4.57 0.51 30.90
C TYR A 10 5.07 1.18 29.61
N LEU A 11 4.25 1.18 28.55
CA LEU A 11 4.60 1.82 27.27
C LEU A 11 4.76 3.34 27.39
N ARG A 12 3.97 4.00 28.25
CA ARG A 12 4.09 5.45 28.53
C ARG A 12 5.27 5.80 29.43
N THR A 13 5.75 4.85 30.23
CA THR A 13 6.83 5.08 31.20
C THR A 13 8.17 5.14 30.47
N PRO A 14 9.01 6.16 30.73
CA PRO A 14 10.36 6.23 30.19
C PRO A 14 11.17 4.98 30.56
N VAL A 15 12.03 4.51 29.66
CA VAL A 15 12.84 3.28 29.84
C VAL A 15 13.58 3.26 31.17
N SER A 16 14.10 4.43 31.62
CA SER A 16 14.81 4.59 32.90
C SER A 16 13.97 4.27 34.14
N SER A 17 12.64 4.34 34.04
CA SER A 17 11.69 4.21 35.16
C SER A 17 10.82 2.95 35.08
N ARG A 18 10.93 2.17 33.99
CA ARG A 18 10.16 0.92 33.80
C ARG A 18 10.46 -0.15 34.86
N GLY A 19 11.69 -0.15 35.40
CA GLY A 19 12.12 -1.11 36.41
C GLY A 19 11.29 -1.09 37.69
N GLU A 20 10.80 0.09 38.11
CA GLU A 20 9.94 0.23 39.29
C GLU A 20 8.56 -0.40 39.05
N LEU A 21 7.99 -0.18 37.86
CA LEU A 21 6.67 -0.72 37.48
C LEU A 21 6.69 -2.25 37.36
N VAL A 22 7.77 -2.80 36.78
CA VAL A 22 8.01 -4.26 36.70
C VAL A 22 8.17 -4.85 38.10
N ALA A 23 8.95 -4.20 38.97
CA ALA A 23 9.15 -4.66 40.35
C ALA A 23 7.87 -4.62 41.19
N SER A 24 6.96 -3.66 40.94
CA SER A 24 5.67 -3.57 41.62
C SER A 24 4.65 -4.62 41.15
N ASN A 25 4.78 -5.15 39.93
CA ASN A 25 3.83 -6.10 39.34
C ASN A 25 4.51 -7.34 38.70
N PRO A 26 5.31 -8.11 39.45
CA PRO A 26 6.17 -9.16 38.89
C PRO A 26 5.41 -10.35 38.29
N SER A 27 4.16 -10.57 38.69
CA SER A 27 3.30 -11.62 38.12
C SER A 27 2.74 -11.26 36.74
N LEU A 28 2.66 -9.96 36.43
CA LEU A 28 2.19 -9.46 35.14
C LEU A 28 3.35 -9.23 34.17
N PHE A 29 4.47 -8.70 34.67
CA PHE A 29 5.67 -8.40 33.90
C PHE A 29 6.69 -9.53 34.00
N ALA A 30 6.30 -10.71 33.52
CA ALA A 30 7.26 -11.79 33.32
C ALA A 30 8.30 -11.39 32.25
N PRO A 31 9.52 -11.96 32.26
CA PRO A 31 10.61 -11.52 31.38
C PRO A 31 10.24 -11.50 29.89
N ASP A 32 9.47 -12.49 29.43
CA ASP A 32 8.93 -12.62 28.08
C ASP A 32 7.91 -11.53 27.74
N VAL A 33 7.08 -11.14 28.70
CA VAL A 33 6.11 -10.04 28.54
C VAL A 33 6.83 -8.69 28.48
N VAL A 34 7.86 -8.49 29.30
CA VAL A 34 8.70 -7.27 29.28
C VAL A 34 9.42 -7.15 27.94
N GLU A 35 10.06 -8.23 27.47
CA GLU A 35 10.71 -8.26 26.16
C GLU A 35 9.73 -7.90 25.03
N ALA A 36 8.55 -8.51 25.01
CA ALA A 36 7.53 -8.20 24.01
C ALA A 36 7.02 -6.75 24.08
N LEU A 37 6.95 -6.15 25.28
CA LEU A 37 6.55 -4.75 25.45
C LEU A 37 7.65 -3.77 25.03
N ASP A 38 8.92 -4.10 25.27
CA ASP A 38 10.05 -3.32 24.80
C ASP A 38 10.14 -3.36 23.27
N ASP A 39 9.97 -4.55 22.67
CA ASP A 39 9.87 -4.70 21.21
C ASP A 39 8.69 -3.90 20.63
N ALA A 40 7.52 -3.96 21.30
CA ALA A 40 6.37 -3.15 20.90
C ALA A 40 6.65 -1.65 21.00
N TYR A 41 7.35 -1.21 22.05
CA TYR A 41 7.73 0.19 22.20
C TYR A 41 8.68 0.66 21.10
N ASP A 42 9.72 -0.12 20.79
CA ASP A 42 10.66 0.18 19.72
C ASP A 42 9.97 0.23 18.37
N LEU A 43 9.01 -0.68 18.14
CA LEU A 43 8.20 -0.71 16.95
C LEU A 43 7.32 0.54 16.81
N LEU A 44 6.63 0.94 17.89
CA LEU A 44 5.84 2.17 17.91
C LEU A 44 6.71 3.41 17.61
N ALA A 45 7.91 3.46 18.19
CA ALA A 45 8.87 4.52 17.93
C ALA A 45 9.33 4.55 16.46
N GLN A 46 9.57 3.37 15.87
CA GLN A 46 9.94 3.23 14.47
C GLN A 46 8.82 3.68 13.53
N VAL A 47 7.58 3.23 13.77
CA VAL A 47 6.40 3.63 12.98
C VAL A 47 6.22 5.15 13.02
N ARG A 48 6.33 5.76 14.21
CA ARG A 48 6.25 7.23 14.34
C ARG A 48 7.33 7.95 13.54
N LYS A 49 8.55 7.42 13.55
CA LYS A 49 9.66 7.98 12.77
C LYS A 49 9.37 7.88 11.27
N GLN A 50 8.92 6.71 10.79
CA GLN A 50 8.59 6.49 9.39
C GLN A 50 7.45 7.38 8.91
N ALA A 51 6.37 7.53 9.69
CA ALA A 51 5.28 8.42 9.37
C ALA A 51 5.75 9.88 9.23
N ARG A 52 6.64 10.32 10.13
CA ARG A 52 7.26 11.65 10.06
C ARG A 52 8.15 11.81 8.82
N ASP A 53 8.96 10.81 8.51
CA ASP A 53 9.87 10.83 7.36
C ASP A 53 9.08 10.80 6.04
N ALA A 54 7.94 10.09 5.99
CA ALA A 54 7.01 10.11 4.86
C ALA A 54 6.39 11.50 4.66
N CYS A 55 5.89 12.13 5.73
CA CYS A 55 5.37 13.50 5.67
C CYS A 55 6.42 14.49 5.15
N ARG A 56 7.67 14.39 5.63
CA ARG A 56 8.77 15.22 5.14
C ARG A 56 9.08 14.99 3.67
N SER A 57 9.09 13.72 3.24
CA SER A 57 9.36 13.39 1.83
C SER A 57 8.28 13.96 0.91
N ILE A 58 7.01 13.94 1.35
CA ILE A 58 5.90 14.57 0.63
C ILE A 58 6.11 16.08 0.56
N ASP A 59 6.44 16.73 1.69
CA ASP A 59 6.71 18.16 1.74
C ASP A 59 7.89 18.56 0.83
N ASP A 60 8.99 17.79 0.85
CA ASP A 60 10.18 18.03 0.02
C ASP A 60 9.85 17.90 -1.48
N VAL A 61 9.11 16.86 -1.89
CA VAL A 61 8.69 16.68 -3.29
C VAL A 61 7.79 17.83 -3.74
N MET A 62 6.90 18.28 -2.86
CA MET A 62 6.00 19.40 -3.14
C MET A 62 6.69 20.77 -3.18
N GLU A 63 7.77 20.98 -2.43
CA GLU A 63 8.55 22.23 -2.49
C GLU A 63 9.46 22.28 -3.73
N ASN A 64 9.98 21.12 -4.16
CA ASN A 64 10.91 21.04 -5.30
C ASN A 64 10.23 20.98 -6.66
N LEU A 65 8.94 20.70 -6.72
CA LEU A 65 8.14 20.72 -7.95
C LEU A 65 7.17 21.91 -7.90
N ASP A 66 7.27 22.83 -8.85
CA ASP A 66 6.30 23.92 -9.09
C ASP A 66 4.95 23.34 -9.62
N LEU A 67 4.37 22.39 -8.87
CA LEU A 67 3.12 21.74 -9.23
C LEU A 67 1.92 22.64 -8.87
N PRO A 68 0.91 22.73 -9.75
CA PRO A 68 -0.28 23.52 -9.51
C PRO A 68 -1.07 22.94 -8.32
N SER A 69 -0.97 23.60 -7.16
CA SER A 69 -1.84 23.61 -5.96
C SER A 69 -2.48 22.32 -5.39
N LEU A 70 -2.40 21.16 -6.04
CA LEU A 70 -3.02 19.89 -5.63
C LEU A 70 -2.05 18.74 -5.98
N PRO A 71 -1.67 17.89 -5.01
CA PRO A 71 -2.37 17.61 -3.75
C PRO A 71 -1.49 17.96 -2.56
N ARG A 72 -1.74 19.11 -1.92
CA ARG A 72 -1.25 19.29 -0.56
C ARG A 72 -2.06 18.37 0.34
N LEU A 73 -1.40 17.53 1.13
CA LEU A 73 -2.09 16.83 2.21
C LEU A 73 -2.88 17.86 3.01
N THR A 74 -4.19 17.66 3.07
CA THR A 74 -5.08 18.48 3.87
C THR A 74 -4.65 18.39 5.34
N PRO A 75 -4.98 19.39 6.17
CA PRO A 75 -4.71 19.33 7.61
C PRO A 75 -5.26 18.05 8.25
N THR A 76 -6.38 17.53 7.73
CA THR A 76 -6.99 16.27 8.16
C THR A 76 -6.12 15.06 7.81
N GLU A 77 -5.69 14.91 6.55
CA GLU A 77 -4.81 13.80 6.13
C GLU A 77 -3.45 13.85 6.85
N ARG A 78 -2.92 15.06 7.10
CA ARG A 78 -1.72 15.22 7.94
C ARG A 78 -1.97 14.79 9.38
N SER A 79 -3.13 15.10 9.94
CA SER A 79 -3.47 14.67 11.31
C SER A 79 -3.66 13.16 11.42
N GLU A 80 -4.11 12.49 10.35
CA GLU A 80 -4.21 11.03 10.27
C GLU A 80 -2.84 10.36 10.14
N LEU A 81 -1.90 11.01 9.45
CA LEU A 81 -0.50 10.56 9.33
C LEU A 81 0.33 10.84 10.59
N VAL A 82 -0.06 11.82 11.42
CA VAL A 82 0.58 12.10 12.70
C VAL A 82 0.02 11.15 13.76
N PHE A 83 0.54 9.92 13.74
CA PHE A 83 0.34 8.98 14.84
C PHE A 83 1.05 9.52 16.09
N THR A 84 0.29 10.08 17.02
CA THR A 84 0.83 10.38 18.34
C THR A 84 1.04 9.09 19.12
N GLU A 85 2.01 9.12 20.03
CA GLU A 85 2.32 7.96 20.88
C GLU A 85 1.09 7.54 21.70
N GLU A 86 0.29 8.52 22.10
CA GLU A 86 -0.95 8.34 22.85
C GLU A 86 -2.04 7.63 22.04
N VAL A 87 -2.17 7.93 20.74
CA VAL A 87 -3.16 7.28 19.86
C VAL A 87 -2.78 5.83 19.60
N MET A 88 -1.50 5.56 19.34
CA MET A 88 -1.03 4.19 19.12
C MET A 88 -1.15 3.34 20.39
N ILE A 89 -0.82 3.91 21.56
CA ILE A 89 -1.00 3.22 22.84
C ILE A 89 -2.50 3.00 23.13
N ALA A 90 -3.38 3.94 22.80
CA ALA A 90 -4.82 3.77 22.95
C ALA A 90 -5.35 2.62 22.07
N GLN A 91 -4.95 2.57 20.80
CA GLN A 91 -5.29 1.47 19.89
C GLN A 91 -4.77 0.12 20.39
N PHE A 92 -3.53 0.07 20.87
CA PHE A 92 -2.97 -1.12 21.50
C PHE A 92 -3.82 -1.59 22.70
N VAL A 93 -4.26 -0.66 23.55
CA VAL A 93 -5.13 -0.97 24.69
C VAL A 93 -6.49 -1.48 24.24
N ASP A 94 -7.13 -0.82 23.28
CA ASP A 94 -8.44 -1.22 22.77
C ASP A 94 -8.38 -2.63 22.18
N GLU A 95 -7.34 -2.94 21.41
CA GLU A 95 -7.14 -4.26 20.81
C GLU A 95 -6.83 -5.32 21.89
N LEU A 96 -6.03 -4.98 22.89
CA LEU A 96 -5.71 -5.89 23.99
C LEU A 96 -6.96 -6.16 24.85
N LEU A 97 -7.80 -5.16 25.08
CA LEU A 97 -9.10 -5.33 25.75
C LEU A 97 -10.05 -6.19 24.94
N LEU A 98 -10.08 -6.00 23.62
CA LEU A 98 -10.84 -6.85 22.71
C LEU A 98 -10.36 -8.32 22.79
N LEU A 99 -9.04 -8.56 22.75
CA LEU A 99 -8.48 -9.90 22.88
C LEU A 99 -8.74 -10.53 24.24
N LEU A 100 -8.62 -9.77 25.32
CA LEU A 100 -8.93 -10.25 26.67
C LEU A 100 -10.41 -10.59 26.84
N SER A 101 -11.31 -9.80 26.27
CA SER A 101 -12.76 -10.10 26.29
C SER A 101 -13.12 -11.32 25.44
N GLN A 102 -12.40 -11.57 24.34
CA GLN A 102 -12.58 -12.77 23.51
C GLN A 102 -12.00 -14.04 24.16
N ARG A 103 -10.98 -13.92 25.01
CA ARG A 103 -10.34 -15.05 25.70
C ARG A 103 -11.28 -15.79 26.67
N GLU A 104 -12.36 -15.15 27.12
CA GLU A 104 -13.42 -15.81 27.90
C GLU A 104 -14.27 -16.78 27.06
N THR A 105 -14.20 -16.75 25.71
CA THR A 105 -15.09 -17.54 24.85
C THR A 105 -14.41 -18.56 23.94
N THR A 106 -13.11 -18.50 23.63
CA THR A 106 -12.51 -19.53 22.74
C THR A 106 -10.98 -19.65 22.86
N PHE A 107 -10.50 -20.62 23.65
CA PHE A 107 -9.07 -20.96 23.73
C PHE A 107 -8.50 -21.64 22.47
N CYS A 108 -9.36 -22.13 21.56
CA CYS A 108 -8.93 -22.87 20.36
C CYS A 108 -8.84 -22.01 19.08
N SER A 109 -9.43 -20.81 19.02
CA SER A 109 -9.41 -19.97 17.81
C SER A 109 -8.19 -19.04 17.73
N LEU A 110 -7.46 -18.89 18.83
CA LEU A 110 -6.26 -18.05 18.86
C LEU A 110 -5.13 -18.62 18.00
N LYS A 111 -4.99 -19.94 17.88
CA LYS A 111 -3.97 -20.51 17.00
C LYS A 111 -4.33 -20.32 15.54
N GLU A 112 -5.60 -20.36 15.13
CA GLU A 112 -6.01 -20.09 13.75
C GLU A 112 -5.99 -18.59 13.40
N ARG A 113 -6.23 -17.69 14.37
CA ARG A 113 -6.10 -16.23 14.17
C ARG A 113 -4.66 -15.73 14.28
N LEU A 114 -3.82 -16.35 15.10
CA LEU A 114 -2.38 -16.08 15.15
C LEU A 114 -1.59 -16.86 14.07
N SER A 115 -2.14 -17.97 13.55
CA SER A 115 -1.57 -18.73 12.42
C SER A 115 -2.14 -18.32 11.06
N ALA A 116 -3.23 -17.53 11.02
CA ALA A 116 -3.59 -16.72 9.85
C ALA A 116 -2.73 -15.45 9.73
N SER A 117 -1.73 -15.31 10.62
CA SER A 117 -0.64 -14.35 10.55
C SER A 117 0.70 -15.08 10.43
N ASP A 118 0.78 -16.09 9.56
CA ASP A 118 2.06 -16.42 8.90
C ASP A 118 2.45 -15.30 7.90
N GLU A 119 1.60 -14.29 7.74
CA GLU A 119 2.08 -12.92 7.70
C GLU A 119 2.70 -12.58 9.06
N VAL A 120 3.91 -13.10 9.29
CA VAL A 120 4.97 -12.37 10.00
C VAL A 120 4.73 -10.90 9.74
N CYS A 121 4.68 -10.06 10.78
CA CYS A 121 4.63 -8.61 10.68
C CYS A 121 5.66 -8.13 9.64
N ASN A 122 5.24 -8.13 8.38
CA ASN A 122 5.96 -7.61 7.25
C ASN A 122 5.72 -6.12 7.39
N PHE A 123 6.38 -5.51 8.37
CA PHE A 123 6.59 -4.07 8.34
C PHE A 123 7.17 -3.79 6.97
N ALA A 124 6.29 -3.14 6.22
CA ALA A 124 6.06 -3.39 4.82
C ALA A 124 7.36 -3.36 4.03
N LYS A 125 7.54 -4.34 3.11
CA LYS A 125 8.38 -4.10 1.94
C LYS A 125 8.05 -2.67 1.47
N PRO A 126 9.04 -1.79 1.24
CA PRO A 126 8.78 -0.43 0.77
C PRO A 126 7.70 -0.47 -0.29
N TRP A 127 6.73 0.46 -0.27
CA TRP A 127 5.53 0.36 -1.14
C TRP A 127 5.88 0.08 -2.62
N HIS A 128 7.02 0.62 -3.10
CA HIS A 128 7.56 0.41 -4.44
C HIS A 128 8.07 -1.01 -4.76
N GLN A 129 8.14 -1.88 -3.74
CA GLN A 129 8.48 -3.30 -3.82
C GLN A 129 7.23 -4.20 -3.68
N GLN A 130 6.05 -3.63 -3.50
CA GLN A 130 4.79 -4.35 -3.44
C GLN A 130 4.09 -4.30 -4.79
N ARG A 131 3.99 -5.44 -5.46
CA ARG A 131 3.41 -5.55 -6.81
C ARG A 131 2.00 -4.96 -6.89
N SER A 132 1.10 -5.32 -5.97
CA SER A 132 -0.29 -4.86 -5.98
C SER A 132 -0.39 -3.34 -5.88
N VAL A 133 0.35 -2.75 -4.94
CA VAL A 133 0.36 -1.29 -4.74
C VAL A 133 0.95 -0.57 -5.95
N VAL A 134 2.07 -1.06 -6.49
CA VAL A 134 2.70 -0.44 -7.65
C VAL A 134 1.81 -0.53 -8.89
N LEU A 135 1.25 -1.70 -9.20
CA LEU A 135 0.39 -1.86 -10.38
C LEU A 135 -0.89 -1.00 -10.25
N GLU A 136 -1.46 -0.88 -9.05
CA GLU A 136 -2.60 0.01 -8.81
C GLU A 136 -2.21 1.47 -9.07
N ILE A 137 -1.07 1.95 -8.54
CA ILE A 137 -0.60 3.31 -8.79
C ILE A 137 -0.34 3.55 -10.28
N LEU A 138 0.34 2.61 -10.94
CA LEU A 138 0.63 2.71 -12.37
C LEU A 138 -0.66 2.70 -13.22
N SER A 139 -1.75 2.08 -12.74
CA SER A 139 -3.01 2.02 -13.47
C SER A 139 -3.67 3.38 -13.64
N PHE A 140 -3.25 4.40 -12.87
CA PHE A 140 -3.69 5.77 -13.05
C PHE A 140 -2.94 6.50 -14.16
N LEU A 141 -1.76 6.04 -14.57
CA LEU A 141 -0.95 6.66 -15.62
C LEU A 141 -1.43 6.26 -17.02
N PRO A 142 -1.21 7.08 -18.06
CA PRO A 142 -1.46 6.69 -19.44
C PRO A 142 -0.69 5.43 -19.83
N VAL A 143 -1.27 4.60 -20.69
CA VAL A 143 -0.63 3.36 -21.16
C VAL A 143 0.74 3.64 -21.81
N GLU A 144 0.87 4.73 -22.56
CA GLU A 144 2.12 5.15 -23.22
C GLU A 144 3.21 5.44 -22.19
N CYS A 145 2.87 6.07 -21.06
CA CYS A 145 3.82 6.31 -19.97
C CYS A 145 4.29 4.99 -19.34
N THR A 146 3.41 4.00 -19.27
CA THR A 146 3.76 2.69 -18.72
C THR A 146 4.79 1.98 -19.60
N PHE A 147 4.58 1.95 -20.92
CA PHE A 147 5.53 1.34 -21.87
C PHE A 147 6.86 2.09 -21.93
N ASN A 148 6.83 3.42 -22.01
CA ASN A 148 8.04 4.20 -22.26
C ASN A 148 8.86 4.44 -20.99
N VAL A 149 8.21 4.60 -19.84
CA VAL A 149 8.85 5.01 -18.60
C VAL A 149 8.81 3.88 -17.56
N ALA A 150 7.60 3.43 -17.17
CA ALA A 150 7.45 2.54 -16.01
C ALA A 150 8.17 1.19 -16.17
N GLU A 151 8.14 0.59 -17.36
CA GLU A 151 8.87 -0.65 -17.65
C GLU A 151 10.39 -0.52 -17.49
N ASN A 152 10.92 0.70 -17.65
CA ASN A 152 12.36 0.97 -17.62
C ASN A 152 12.86 1.51 -16.26
N VAL A 153 11.97 1.70 -15.28
CA VAL A 153 12.34 2.20 -13.94
C VAL A 153 13.21 1.21 -13.19
N CYS A 154 12.80 -0.06 -13.12
CA CYS A 154 13.57 -1.11 -12.47
C CYS A 154 13.17 -2.52 -12.94
N ARG A 155 14.05 -3.50 -12.68
CA ARG A 155 13.82 -4.91 -13.07
C ARG A 155 12.58 -5.53 -12.44
N LEU A 156 12.20 -5.11 -11.22
CA LEU A 156 11.02 -5.63 -10.55
C LEU A 156 9.75 -5.21 -11.28
N TRP A 157 9.63 -3.93 -11.61
CA TRP A 157 8.47 -3.40 -12.33
C TRP A 157 8.41 -3.99 -13.74
N GLN A 158 9.54 -4.08 -14.44
CA GLN A 158 9.62 -4.76 -15.73
C GLN A 158 9.11 -6.21 -15.63
N THR A 159 9.51 -6.96 -14.61
CA THR A 159 9.05 -8.33 -14.40
C THR A 159 7.54 -8.37 -14.20
N TRP A 160 7.01 -7.52 -13.31
CA TRP A 160 5.58 -7.49 -13.01
C TRP A 160 4.72 -7.06 -14.18
N LEU A 161 5.20 -6.15 -15.03
CA LEU A 161 4.49 -5.62 -16.20
C LEU A 161 4.58 -6.57 -17.41
N CYS A 162 5.72 -7.23 -17.62
CA CYS A 162 5.93 -8.10 -18.78
C CYS A 162 5.47 -9.55 -18.59
N VAL A 163 5.34 -10.06 -17.35
CA VAL A 163 4.90 -11.44 -17.10
C VAL A 163 3.36 -11.51 -17.11
N PRO A 164 2.72 -12.27 -18.03
CA PRO A 164 1.27 -12.29 -18.16
C PRO A 164 0.52 -12.74 -16.90
N ALA A 165 1.10 -13.66 -16.11
CA ALA A 165 0.50 -14.12 -14.86
C ALA A 165 0.35 -12.99 -13.81
N ASP A 166 1.18 -11.96 -13.92
CA ASP A 166 1.29 -10.89 -12.94
C ASP A 166 0.61 -9.60 -13.43
N SER A 167 0.66 -9.32 -14.73
CA SER A 167 0.20 -8.07 -15.33
C SER A 167 -1.16 -8.14 -16.01
N ARG A 168 -1.76 -9.32 -16.18
CA ARG A 168 -3.02 -9.47 -16.93
C ARG A 168 -4.10 -8.50 -16.46
N ALA A 169 -4.44 -8.54 -15.16
CA ALA A 169 -5.49 -7.68 -14.61
C ALA A 169 -5.18 -6.19 -14.79
N PHE A 170 -3.91 -5.82 -14.66
CA PHE A 170 -3.44 -4.46 -14.88
C PHE A 170 -3.67 -4.01 -16.33
N TRP A 171 -3.16 -4.76 -17.32
CA TRP A 171 -3.30 -4.38 -18.73
C TRP A 171 -4.74 -4.45 -19.22
N THR A 172 -5.54 -5.42 -18.76
CA THR A 172 -6.98 -5.45 -19.04
C THR A 172 -7.66 -4.18 -18.52
N GLY A 173 -7.35 -3.76 -17.28
CA GLY A 173 -7.88 -2.53 -16.71
C GLY A 173 -7.48 -1.27 -17.49
N CYS A 174 -6.20 -1.18 -17.89
CA CYS A 174 -5.71 -0.09 -18.73
C CYS A 174 -6.47 -0.01 -20.07
N VAL A 175 -6.60 -1.14 -20.78
CA VAL A 175 -7.32 -1.19 -22.08
C VAL A 175 -8.79 -0.83 -21.91
N GLN A 176 -9.47 -1.33 -20.88
CA GLN A 176 -10.87 -1.00 -20.62
C GLN A 176 -11.07 0.49 -20.33
N ARG A 177 -10.11 1.12 -19.66
CA ARG A 177 -10.19 2.52 -19.26
C ARG A 177 -9.89 3.48 -20.41
N GLU A 178 -8.82 3.22 -21.16
CA GLU A 178 -8.29 4.14 -22.18
C GLU A 178 -8.77 3.81 -23.59
N PHE A 179 -8.99 2.53 -23.91
CA PHE A 179 -9.37 2.09 -25.27
C PHE A 179 -10.68 1.28 -25.27
N PRO A 180 -11.80 1.86 -24.78
CA PRO A 180 -13.07 1.14 -24.66
C PRO A 180 -13.63 0.72 -26.02
N GLU A 181 -13.35 1.46 -27.10
CA GLU A 181 -13.78 1.13 -28.46
C GLU A 181 -13.07 -0.11 -28.98
N ASN A 182 -11.73 -0.17 -28.85
CA ASN A 182 -10.93 -1.33 -29.22
C ASN A 182 -11.35 -2.56 -28.40
N MET A 183 -11.66 -2.38 -27.11
CA MET A 183 -12.20 -3.44 -26.26
C MET A 183 -13.54 -3.99 -26.78
N GLN A 184 -14.44 -3.12 -27.23
CA GLN A 184 -15.72 -3.55 -27.83
C GLN A 184 -15.50 -4.32 -29.14
N THR A 185 -14.58 -3.86 -29.99
CA THR A 185 -14.23 -4.57 -31.22
C THR A 185 -13.68 -5.97 -30.92
N LEU A 186 -12.80 -6.10 -29.93
CA LEU A 186 -12.25 -7.39 -29.50
C LEU A 186 -13.33 -8.34 -28.98
N ILE A 187 -14.34 -7.85 -28.26
CA ILE A 187 -15.47 -8.66 -27.80
C ILE A 187 -16.36 -9.12 -28.96
N GLN A 188 -16.52 -8.29 -29.99
CA GLN A 188 -17.32 -8.61 -31.18
C GLN A 188 -16.62 -9.61 -32.11
N LEU A 189 -15.29 -9.58 -32.13
CA LEU A 189 -14.44 -10.56 -32.80
C LEU A 189 -14.40 -11.85 -31.97
N GLN A 190 -15.46 -12.67 -32.07
CA GLN A 190 -15.64 -13.97 -31.37
C GLN A 190 -14.52 -15.02 -31.57
N GLU A 191 -13.44 -14.68 -32.28
CA GLU A 191 -12.29 -15.54 -32.57
C GLU A 191 -11.14 -15.39 -31.55
N VAL A 192 -11.14 -14.34 -30.73
CA VAL A 192 -10.09 -14.10 -29.73
C VAL A 192 -10.50 -14.65 -28.38
N ASP A 193 -9.77 -15.65 -27.86
CA ASP A 193 -9.92 -16.05 -26.46
C ASP A 193 -9.32 -14.97 -25.55
N LEU A 194 -10.17 -14.05 -25.12
CA LEU A 194 -9.81 -12.93 -24.24
C LEU A 194 -9.28 -13.40 -22.87
N TYR A 195 -9.52 -14.66 -22.49
CA TYR A 195 -9.04 -15.22 -21.24
C TYR A 195 -7.56 -15.60 -21.30
N GLU A 196 -7.09 -16.11 -22.45
CA GLU A 196 -5.69 -16.51 -22.66
C GLU A 196 -4.85 -15.45 -23.39
N SER A 197 -5.49 -14.40 -23.89
CA SER A 197 -4.83 -13.34 -24.63
C SER A 197 -3.75 -12.60 -23.84
N ASP A 198 -2.71 -12.18 -24.58
CA ASP A 198 -1.67 -11.30 -24.06
C ASP A 198 -2.15 -9.85 -24.06
N TRP A 199 -2.71 -9.44 -22.92
CA TRP A 199 -3.24 -8.10 -22.71
C TRP A 199 -2.20 -6.99 -22.84
N ARG A 200 -0.91 -7.27 -22.63
CA ARG A 200 0.16 -6.30 -22.85
C ARG A 200 0.31 -5.99 -24.34
N THR A 201 0.31 -7.02 -25.18
CA THR A 201 0.38 -6.87 -26.63
C THR A 201 -0.87 -6.18 -27.17
N ILE A 202 -2.05 -6.48 -26.63
CA ILE A 202 -3.29 -5.78 -26.99
C ILE A 202 -3.20 -4.29 -26.63
N ALA A 203 -2.76 -3.96 -25.42
CA ALA A 203 -2.58 -2.57 -24.99
C ALA A 203 -1.60 -1.83 -25.92
N MET A 204 -0.51 -2.47 -26.33
CA MET A 204 0.47 -1.91 -27.26
C MET A 204 -0.13 -1.61 -28.63
N ILE A 205 -0.95 -2.52 -29.18
CA ILE A 205 -1.63 -2.32 -30.47
C ILE A 205 -2.58 -1.12 -30.36
N CYS A 206 -3.35 -1.01 -29.28
CA CYS A 206 -4.28 0.10 -29.08
C CYS A 206 -3.57 1.45 -29.04
N CYS A 207 -2.44 1.56 -28.33
CA CYS A 207 -1.62 2.78 -28.32
C CYS A 207 -1.09 3.17 -29.71
N THR A 208 -0.76 2.20 -30.56
CA THR A 208 -0.23 2.49 -31.91
C THR A 208 -1.31 2.81 -32.95
N ASP A 209 -2.58 2.53 -32.65
CA ASP A 209 -3.69 2.83 -33.56
C ASP A 209 -4.14 4.30 -33.43
N GLU A 210 -3.97 4.94 -32.27
CA GLU A 210 -4.27 6.37 -32.09
C GLU A 210 -3.34 7.29 -32.92
N GLU A 211 -2.09 6.89 -33.15
CA GLU A 211 -1.15 7.65 -33.99
C GLU A 211 -1.52 7.64 -35.49
N LYS A 212 -2.47 6.79 -35.92
CA LYS A 212 -2.89 6.72 -37.33
C LYS A 212 -4.05 7.65 -37.68
N ASP A 213 -4.86 8.07 -36.72
CA ASP A 213 -6.00 8.97 -37.00
C ASP A 213 -5.57 10.43 -37.17
N ASP A 214 -4.43 10.84 -36.62
CA ASP A 214 -3.87 12.18 -36.82
C ASP A 214 -3.24 12.41 -38.22
N LEU A 215 -2.97 11.34 -38.97
CA LEU A 215 -2.40 11.43 -40.33
C LEU A 215 -3.45 11.52 -41.44
N MET A 216 -4.74 11.47 -41.11
CA MET A 216 -5.84 11.49 -42.08
C MET A 216 -6.56 12.84 -42.18
N VAL A 217 -6.13 13.87 -41.42
CA VAL A 217 -6.78 15.21 -41.44
C VAL A 217 -6.08 16.22 -42.38
N GLU A 218 -4.86 15.95 -42.85
CA GLU A 218 -4.19 16.81 -43.85
C GLU A 218 -4.13 16.15 -45.24
N GLY A 219 -5.30 15.97 -45.87
CA GLY A 219 -5.33 15.29 -47.16
C GLY A 219 -6.50 15.58 -48.09
N GLU A 220 -7.32 16.61 -47.87
CA GLU A 220 -8.39 16.90 -48.83
C GLU A 220 -8.84 18.38 -48.87
N VAL A 221 -7.92 19.30 -49.15
CA VAL A 221 -8.28 20.57 -49.83
C VAL A 221 -7.19 20.97 -50.79
N THR A 222 -7.27 20.51 -52.05
CA THR A 222 -7.01 21.30 -53.27
C THR A 222 -7.01 20.39 -54.50
N ALA A 223 -8.11 20.38 -55.27
CA ALA A 223 -8.06 20.39 -56.73
C ALA A 223 -9.46 20.58 -57.35
N LEU A 224 -9.56 21.68 -58.10
CA LEU A 224 -10.48 22.01 -59.20
C LEU A 224 -11.89 22.51 -58.87
#